data_AF-A0A820Q034-F1
#
_entry.id   AF-A0A820Q034-F1
#
_cell.length_a   1.000
_cell.length_b   1.000
_cell.length_c   1.000
_cell.angle_alpha   90.00
_cell.angle_beta   90.00
_cell.angle_gamma   90.00
#
_symmetry.space_group_name_H-M   'P 1'
#
loop_
_entity.id
_entity.type
_entity.pdbx_description
1 polymer ?
#
loop_
_entity_poly.entity_id
_entity_poly.type
_entity_poly.pdbx_seq_one_letter_code
_entity_poly.pdbx_strand_id
1 'polypeptide(L)'
;MVVLFEDPRHLPLGTFLMQVFITLVVCKFLAKLLSFIRQPQVIGQIIAGIIFGPSVLGNIPAWTNAIWPESSLPTFSLIANLGLIFFMFFLGLELDLDQIKRNWK
;
A
#
# COMPACT_ATOMS: atom_id res chain seq x y z
N MET A 1 -7.31 -38.68 6.50
CA MET A 1 -7.03 -37.82 7.68
C MET A 1 -5.51 -37.64 7.70
N VAL A 2 -4.86 -36.85 6.84
CA VAL A 2 -4.89 -35.39 6.68
C VAL A 2 -4.37 -35.11 5.24
N VAL A 3 -5.22 -35.29 4.22
CA VAL A 3 -4.85 -35.06 2.80
C VAL A 3 -6.05 -34.50 1.99
N LEU A 4 -7.01 -33.85 2.66
CA LEU A 4 -8.26 -33.36 2.04
C LEU A 4 -8.40 -31.83 2.19
N PHE A 5 -7.30 -31.09 2.05
CA PHE A 5 -7.33 -29.60 1.94
C PHE A 5 -6.31 -29.10 0.91
N GLU A 6 -6.23 -29.78 -0.23
CA GLU A 6 -5.65 -29.21 -1.46
C GLU A 6 -6.76 -28.37 -2.15
N ASP A 7 -7.21 -27.31 -1.48
CA ASP A 7 -8.05 -26.29 -2.12
C ASP A 7 -7.19 -25.53 -3.14
N PRO A 8 -7.65 -25.20 -4.36
CA PRO A 8 -6.88 -24.44 -5.37
C PRO A 8 -6.50 -23.00 -4.95
N ARG A 9 -6.64 -22.68 -3.66
CA ARG A 9 -6.40 -21.42 -2.97
C ARG A 9 -4.94 -21.23 -2.51
N HIS A 10 -4.07 -22.20 -2.81
CA HIS A 10 -2.66 -22.20 -2.38
C HIS A 10 -1.70 -21.63 -3.41
N LEU A 11 -2.17 -21.03 -4.52
CA LEU A 11 -1.28 -20.27 -5.37
C LEU A 11 -0.76 -19.08 -4.54
N PRO A 12 0.55 -18.99 -4.22
CA PRO A 12 1.09 -17.81 -3.53
C PRO A 12 0.78 -16.52 -4.30
N LEU A 13 0.60 -16.63 -5.62
CA LEU A 13 0.05 -15.59 -6.50
C LEU A 13 -1.38 -15.20 -6.15
N GLY A 14 -2.30 -16.14 -5.90
CA GLY A 14 -3.70 -15.85 -5.57
C GLY A 14 -3.85 -15.05 -4.27
N THR A 15 -3.09 -15.42 -3.24
CA THR A 15 -3.05 -14.68 -1.96
C THR A 15 -2.47 -13.27 -2.16
N PHE A 16 -1.42 -13.12 -2.97
CA PHE A 16 -0.83 -11.82 -3.28
C PHE A 16 -1.79 -10.91 -4.06
N LEU A 17 -2.46 -11.44 -5.09
CA LEU A 17 -3.47 -10.69 -5.85
C LEU A 17 -4.62 -10.23 -4.95
N MET A 18 -5.07 -11.10 -4.03
CA MET A 18 -6.11 -10.75 -3.05
C MET A 18 -5.65 -9.64 -2.10
N GLN A 19 -4.42 -9.71 -1.58
CA GLN A 19 -3.83 -8.66 -0.73
C GLN A 19 -3.75 -7.31 -1.46
N VAL A 20 -3.27 -7.30 -2.71
CA VAL A 20 -3.18 -6.09 -3.53
C VAL A 20 -4.57 -5.54 -3.83
N PHE A 21 -5.53 -6.41 -4.19
CA PHE A 21 -6.91 -6.00 -4.44
C PHE A 21 -7.55 -5.34 -3.22
N ILE A 22 -7.45 -5.96 -2.05
CA ILE A 22 -7.98 -5.39 -0.79
C ILE A 22 -7.30 -4.05 -0.50
N THR A 23 -5.98 -3.97 -0.62
CA THR A 23 -5.22 -2.73 -0.39
C THR A 23 -5.69 -1.61 -1.32
N LEU A 24 -5.85 -1.89 -2.62
CA LEU A 24 -6.32 -0.90 -3.60
C LEU A 24 -7.75 -0.44 -3.32
N VAL A 25 -8.64 -1.36 -2.96
CA VAL A 25 -10.03 -1.05 -2.63
C VAL A 25 -10.08 -0.11 -1.43
N VAL A 26 -9.34 -0.41 -0.35
CA VAL A 26 -9.41 0.48 0.81
C VAL A 26 -8.68 1.79 0.59
N CYS A 27 -7.52 1.81 -0.08
CA CYS A 27 -6.86 3.05 -0.46
C CYS A 27 -7.79 3.96 -1.27
N LYS A 28 -8.55 3.42 -2.23
CA LYS A 28 -9.55 4.20 -2.98
C LYS A 28 -10.72 4.66 -2.12
N PHE A 29 -11.21 3.80 -1.24
CA PHE A 29 -12.31 4.15 -0.34
C PHE A 29 -11.92 5.29 0.61
N LEU A 30 -10.75 5.19 1.24
CA LEU A 30 -10.23 6.22 2.14
C LEU A 30 -9.85 7.50 1.41
N ALA A 31 -9.23 7.40 0.23
CA ALA A 31 -8.94 8.57 -0.59
C ALA A 31 -10.22 9.32 -1.00
N LYS A 32 -11.30 8.60 -1.34
CA LYS A 32 -12.60 9.19 -1.64
C LYS A 32 -13.27 9.80 -0.40
N LEU A 33 -13.13 9.16 0.76
CA LEU A 33 -13.63 9.69 2.02
C LEU A 33 -12.91 10.99 2.40
N LEU A 34 -11.58 11.04 2.25
CA LEU A 34 -10.79 12.24 2.56
C LEU A 34 -10.92 13.32 1.48
N SER A 35 -11.21 12.95 0.23
CA SER A 35 -11.50 13.93 -0.83
C SER A 35 -12.79 14.70 -0.54
N PHE A 36 -13.72 14.13 0.26
CA PHE A 36 -14.89 14.88 0.75
C PHE A 36 -14.49 16.10 1.60
N ILE A 37 -13.33 16.03 2.26
CA ILE A 37 -12.73 17.11 3.08
C ILE A 37 -11.80 18.00 2.22
N ARG A 38 -11.84 17.89 0.89
CA ARG A 38 -10.99 18.63 -0.07
C ARG A 38 -9.48 18.34 0.08
N GLN A 39 -9.11 17.21 0.68
CA GLN A 39 -7.72 16.75 0.73
C GLN A 39 -7.31 16.16 -0.63
N PRO A 40 -6.10 16.46 -1.14
CA PRO A 40 -5.50 15.77 -2.28
C PRO A 40 -5.54 14.25 -2.12
N GLN A 41 -5.86 13.54 -3.19
CA GLN A 41 -6.02 12.07 -3.17
C GLN A 41 -4.77 11.34 -2.65
N VAL A 42 -3.58 11.89 -2.89
CA VAL A 42 -2.29 11.35 -2.42
C VAL A 42 -2.24 11.26 -0.90
N ILE A 43 -2.76 12.25 -0.18
CA ILE A 43 -2.75 12.27 1.30
C ILE A 43 -3.64 11.16 1.86
N GLY A 44 -4.78 10.90 1.22
CA GLY A 44 -5.67 9.80 1.61
C GLY A 44 -5.05 8.41 1.41
N GLN A 45 -4.22 8.24 0.38
CA GLN A 45 -3.49 6.98 0.15
C GLN A 45 -2.40 6.76 1.20
N ILE A 46 -1.67 7.82 1.59
CA ILE A 46 -0.64 7.75 2.65
C ILE A 46 -1.29 7.36 3.99
N ILE A 47 -2.40 8.01 4.35
CA ILE A 47 -3.12 7.72 5.59
C ILE A 47 -3.67 6.29 5.59
N ALA A 48 -4.23 5.83 4.46
CA ALA A 48 -4.64 4.44 4.31
C ALA A 48 -3.46 3.49 4.54
N GLY A 49 -2.30 3.75 3.93
CA GLY A 49 -1.08 2.96 4.14
C GLY A 49 -0.62 2.92 5.60
N ILE A 50 -0.70 4.03 6.33
CA ILE A 50 -0.36 4.09 7.77
C ILE A 50 -1.35 3.26 8.60
N ILE A 51 -2.64 3.32 8.27
CA ILE A 51 -3.68 2.55 8.96
C ILE A 51 -3.50 1.05 8.69
N PHE A 52 -3.31 0.66 7.42
CA PHE A 52 -3.06 -0.73 7.01
C PHE A 52 -1.68 -1.24 7.41
N GLY A 53 -0.75 -0.35 7.69
CA GLY A 53 0.56 -0.70 8.20
C GLY A 53 0.49 -1.33 9.60
N PRO A 54 1.58 -1.98 10.03
CA PRO A 54 1.69 -2.56 11.36
C PRO A 54 1.55 -1.52 12.48
N SER A 55 1.68 -0.22 12.17
CA SER A 55 1.58 0.89 13.11
C SER A 55 0.20 1.07 13.75
N VAL A 56 -0.89 0.71 13.07
CA VAL A 56 -2.26 0.84 13.62
C VAL A 56 -2.95 -0.53 13.67
N LEU A 57 -2.99 -1.26 12.54
CA LEU A 57 -3.64 -2.57 12.46
C LEU A 57 -2.74 -3.73 12.91
N GLY A 58 -1.43 -3.51 13.09
CA GLY A 58 -0.49 -4.54 13.57
C GLY A 58 -0.69 -4.97 15.03
N ASN A 59 -1.42 -4.17 15.83
CA ASN A 59 -1.79 -4.53 17.20
C ASN A 59 -2.91 -5.58 17.28
N ILE A 60 -3.58 -5.91 16.16
CA ILE A 60 -4.62 -6.95 16.12
C ILE A 60 -4.01 -8.22 15.51
N PRO A 61 -3.61 -9.22 16.32
CA PRO A 61 -2.90 -10.41 15.86
C PRO A 61 -3.73 -11.29 14.89
N ALA A 62 -5.06 -11.17 14.93
CA ALA A 62 -5.95 -11.84 13.98
C ALA A 62 -5.88 -11.27 12.55
N TRP A 63 -5.51 -10.00 12.40
CA TRP A 63 -5.51 -9.29 11.13
C TRP A 63 -4.14 -9.41 10.43
N THR A 64 -3.05 -9.28 11.20
CA THR A 64 -1.67 -9.46 10.72
C THR A 64 -1.43 -10.87 10.19
N ASN A 65 -1.85 -11.92 10.91
CA ASN A 65 -1.62 -13.30 10.47
C ASN A 65 -2.47 -13.72 9.25
N ALA A 66 -3.65 -13.13 9.08
CA ALA A 66 -4.55 -13.46 7.97
C ALA A 66 -4.17 -12.74 6.67
N ILE A 67 -3.62 -11.52 6.76
CA ILE A 67 -3.37 -10.66 5.60
C ILE A 67 -1.87 -10.41 5.36
N TRP A 68 -0.98 -10.51 6.35
CA TRP A 68 0.47 -10.36 6.19
C TRP A 68 1.24 -11.49 6.92
N PRO A 69 1.28 -12.71 6.36
CA PRO A 69 2.15 -13.75 6.89
C PRO A 69 3.61 -13.31 6.83
N GLU A 70 4.41 -13.60 7.86
CA GLU A 70 5.80 -13.12 7.99
C GLU A 70 6.69 -13.47 6.79
N SER A 71 6.39 -14.56 6.09
CA SER A 71 7.08 -14.99 4.86
C SER A 71 6.91 -14.03 3.67
N SER A 72 5.85 -13.21 3.65
CA SER A 72 5.53 -12.29 2.56
C SER A 72 6.06 -10.86 2.76
N LEU A 73 6.46 -10.52 3.99
CA LEU A 73 6.97 -9.18 4.34
C LEU A 73 8.24 -8.78 3.55
N PRO A 74 9.23 -9.66 3.32
CA PRO A 74 10.44 -9.27 2.58
C PRO A 74 10.14 -8.91 1.13
N THR A 75 9.31 -9.72 0.45
CA THR A 75 8.91 -9.49 -0.95
C THR A 75 8.10 -8.21 -1.09
N PHE A 76 7.16 -7.96 -0.15
CA PHE A 76 6.38 -6.73 -0.14
C PHE A 76 7.25 -5.48 0.06
N SER A 77 8.24 -5.56 0.96
CA SER A 77 9.19 -4.46 1.21
C SER A 77 10.01 -4.11 -0.04
N LEU A 78 10.50 -5.12 -0.78
CA LEU A 78 11.21 -4.89 -2.05
C LEU A 78 10.34 -4.14 -3.07
N ILE A 79 9.09 -4.55 -3.24
CA ILE A 79 8.15 -3.92 -4.17
C ILE A 79 7.79 -2.50 -3.71
N ALA A 80 7.57 -2.30 -2.41
CA ALA A 80 7.28 -0.98 -1.84
C ALA A 80 8.46 -0.01 -2.03
N ASN A 81 9.69 -0.47 -1.81
CA ASN A 81 10.90 0.34 -2.02
C ASN A 81 11.07 0.70 -3.50
N LEU A 82 10.85 -0.25 -4.42
CA LEU A 82 10.85 0.04 -5.85
C LEU A 82 9.78 1.07 -6.21
N GLY A 83 8.55 0.89 -5.71
CA GLY A 83 7.46 1.83 -5.90
C GLY A 83 7.79 3.24 -5.39
N LEU A 84 8.45 3.35 -4.23
CA LEU A 84 8.90 4.62 -3.66
C LEU A 84 9.99 5.28 -4.52
N ILE A 85 10.96 4.50 -5.01
CA ILE A 85 12.01 5.00 -5.91
C ILE A 85 11.38 5.53 -7.20
N PHE A 86 10.49 4.76 -7.83
CA PHE A 86 9.78 5.22 -9.03
C PHE A 86 8.91 6.44 -8.75
N PHE A 87 8.25 6.49 -7.60
CA PHE A 87 7.46 7.65 -7.19
C PHE A 87 8.33 8.91 -7.05
N MET A 88 9.46 8.82 -6.34
CA MET A 88 10.39 9.95 -6.21
C MET A 88 10.99 10.37 -7.55
N PHE A 89 11.25 9.40 -8.44
CA PHE A 89 11.72 9.68 -9.78
C PHE A 89 10.67 10.47 -10.60
N PHE A 90 9.42 10.00 -10.63
CA PHE A 90 8.34 10.73 -11.31
C PHE A 90 8.08 12.11 -10.69
N LEU A 91 8.10 12.20 -9.36
CA LEU A 91 7.97 13.47 -8.66
C LEU A 91 9.09 14.43 -9.09
N GLY A 92 10.33 13.95 -9.22
CA GLY A 92 11.46 14.74 -9.72
C GLY A 92 11.32 15.17 -11.19
N LEU A 93 10.69 14.37 -12.06
CA LEU A 93 10.40 14.74 -13.46
C LEU A 93 9.27 15.76 -13.58
N GLU A 94 8.29 15.71 -12.69
CA GLU A 94 7.16 16.65 -12.65
C GLU A 94 7.51 17.94 -11.89
N LEU A 95 8.60 17.93 -11.12
CA LEU A 95 9.09 19.09 -10.38
C LEU A 95 9.65 20.15 -11.35
N ASP A 96 8.93 21.26 -11.50
CA ASP A 96 9.40 22.41 -12.26
C ASP A 96 10.47 23.19 -11.46
N LEU A 97 11.73 22.98 -11.83
CA LEU A 97 12.89 23.62 -11.20
C LEU A 97 12.92 25.14 -11.42
N ASP A 98 12.33 25.65 -12.51
CA ASP A 98 12.29 27.07 -12.81
C ASP A 98 11.30 27.79 -11.88
N GLN A 99 10.16 27.15 -11.56
CA GLN A 99 9.22 27.63 -10.55
C GLN A 99 9.86 27.73 -9.16
N ILE A 100 10.65 26.72 -8.78
CA ILE A 100 11.35 26.70 -7.49
C ILE A 100 12.39 27.81 -7.43
N LYS A 101 13.20 27.96 -8.49
CA LYS A 101 14.24 28.99 -8.57
C LYS A 101 13.68 30.41 -8.54
N ARG A 102 12.51 30.64 -9.14
CA ARG A 102 11.85 31.96 -9.15
C ARG A 102 11.25 32.34 -7.78
N ASN A 103 10.84 31.36 -6.99
CA ASN A 103 10.21 31.54 -5.68
C ASN A 103 11.18 31.34 -4.50
N TRP A 104 12.48 31.12 -4.74
CA TRP A 104 13.51 30.89 -3.72
C TRP A 104 13.91 32.15 -2.92
N LYS A 105 13.02 33.13 -2.75
CA LYS A 105 13.35 34.39 -2.06
C LYS A 105 13.37 34.25 -0.55
#